data_AF-A0A7G2K1A4-F1
#
_entry.id   AF-A0A7G2K1A4-F1
#
_cell.length_a   1.000
_cell.length_b   1.000
_cell.length_c   1.000
_cell.angle_alpha   90.00
_cell.angle_beta   90.00
_cell.angle_gamma   90.00
#
_symmetry.space_group_name_H-M   'P 1'
#
loop_
_entity.id
_entity.type
_entity.pdbx_description
1 polymer ?
#
loop_
_entity_poly.entity_id
_entity_poly.type
_entity_poly.pdbx_seq_one_letter_code
_entity_poly.pdbx_strand_id
1 'polypeptide(L)'
;MAKINGKTWFIENALPHEKVECRILEDKRQYGHAIAKKWRVKSPERLEPKCAYFMRCGGCQGQHIPVEMQRKAKESALFKRLSKLQSEPISFQPMICGDAWAYRRRVRLSLWFNPSTKQIEMGFRQKNTNDLVTVQSCEVAEPAINYLLPKLTALLEKFSAPKQLGHIELVAADNGVAMLLRYTKNLAEIDRTLLLKFAEQEKLMLFLQSDEGIEQNYGDSPYYQFSDGIKLPFFCFSFMPTLAVCAPLFL
;
A
#
# COMPACT_ATOMS: atom_id res chain seq x y z
N MET A 1 -21.64 -5.26 -7.67
CA MET A 1 -22.01 -5.79 -9.01
C MET A 1 -23.49 -5.52 -9.22
N ALA A 2 -23.89 -5.11 -10.42
CA ALA A 2 -25.29 -4.97 -10.81
C ALA A 2 -25.57 -5.77 -12.08
N LYS A 3 -26.83 -6.16 -12.31
CA LYS A 3 -27.27 -6.75 -13.58
C LYS A 3 -28.28 -5.81 -14.23
N ILE A 4 -28.05 -5.44 -15.48
CA ILE A 4 -28.93 -4.58 -16.27
C ILE A 4 -29.12 -5.28 -17.62
N ASN A 5 -30.36 -5.62 -17.98
CA ASN A 5 -30.71 -6.27 -19.25
C ASN A 5 -29.85 -7.51 -19.57
N GLY A 6 -29.64 -8.38 -18.57
CA GLY A 6 -28.81 -9.59 -18.71
C GLY A 6 -27.30 -9.36 -18.68
N LYS A 7 -26.83 -8.11 -18.80
CA LYS A 7 -25.42 -7.73 -18.75
C LYS A 7 -24.95 -7.48 -17.32
N THR A 8 -23.74 -7.92 -16.99
CA THR A 8 -23.14 -7.74 -15.66
C THR A 8 -22.29 -6.47 -15.59
N TRP A 9 -22.53 -5.62 -14.60
CA TRP A 9 -21.78 -4.38 -14.38
C TRP A 9 -20.96 -4.45 -13.09
N PHE A 10 -19.65 -4.25 -13.22
CA PHE A 10 -18.71 -4.06 -12.11
C PHE A 10 -18.61 -2.58 -11.83
N ILE A 11 -19.24 -2.16 -10.73
CA ILE A 11 -19.34 -0.74 -10.36
C ILE A 11 -18.41 -0.50 -9.18
N GLU A 12 -17.32 0.24 -9.42
CA GLU A 12 -16.41 0.69 -8.36
C GLU A 12 -17.12 1.72 -7.47
N ASN A 13 -16.79 1.69 -6.17
CA ASN A 13 -17.32 2.58 -5.14
C ASN A 13 -18.85 2.44 -4.93
N ALA A 14 -19.44 1.27 -5.22
CA ALA A 14 -20.84 0.99 -4.91
C ALA A 14 -20.95 -0.21 -3.97
N LEU A 15 -21.75 -0.06 -2.90
CA LEU A 15 -22.12 -1.15 -2.00
C LEU A 15 -23.36 -1.90 -2.52
N PRO A 16 -23.63 -3.12 -2.02
CA PRO A 16 -24.92 -3.78 -2.22
C PRO A 16 -26.08 -2.86 -1.83
N HIS A 17 -27.20 -2.98 -2.56
CA HIS A 17 -28.46 -2.25 -2.35
C HIS A 17 -28.41 -0.73 -2.60
N GLU A 18 -27.27 -0.15 -2.97
CA GLU A 18 -27.19 1.26 -3.34
C GLU A 18 -27.81 1.54 -4.72
N LYS A 19 -28.42 2.72 -4.86
CA LYS A 19 -28.85 3.26 -6.16
C LYS A 19 -27.93 4.41 -6.55
N VAL A 20 -27.19 4.25 -7.63
CA VAL A 20 -26.12 5.16 -8.04
C VAL A 20 -26.22 5.56 -9.51
N GLU A 21 -25.88 6.80 -9.82
CA GLU A 21 -25.49 7.20 -11.16
C GLU A 21 -23.99 6.91 -11.34
N CYS A 22 -23.66 6.27 -12.46
CA CYS A 22 -22.32 5.78 -12.71
C CYS A 22 -21.77 6.39 -14.00
N ARG A 23 -20.45 6.59 -14.03
CA ARG A 23 -19.71 6.85 -15.27
C ARG A 23 -19.21 5.51 -15.82
N ILE A 24 -19.56 5.19 -17.05
CA ILE A 24 -19.05 4.01 -17.76
C ILE A 24 -17.55 4.20 -18.01
N LEU A 25 -16.77 3.19 -17.68
CA LEU A 25 -15.33 3.13 -17.94
C LEU A 25 -15.04 2.21 -19.13
N GLU A 26 -15.71 1.06 -19.18
CA GLU A 26 -15.57 0.09 -20.25
C GLU A 26 -16.91 -0.59 -20.50
N ASP A 27 -17.27 -0.76 -21.77
CA ASP A 27 -18.47 -1.45 -22.20
C ASP A 27 -18.09 -2.63 -23.12
N LYS A 28 -18.38 -3.86 -22.68
CA LYS A 28 -18.25 -5.09 -23.48
C LYS A 28 -19.61 -5.77 -23.62
N ARG A 29 -19.69 -6.76 -24.52
CA ARG A 29 -20.94 -7.49 -24.80
C ARG A 29 -21.55 -8.15 -23.56
N GLN A 30 -20.75 -8.84 -22.74
CA GLN A 30 -21.24 -9.62 -21.59
C GLN A 30 -21.10 -8.91 -20.24
N TYR A 31 -20.18 -7.95 -20.15
CA TYR A 31 -19.93 -7.20 -18.93
C TYR A 31 -19.52 -5.75 -19.21
N GLY A 32 -19.54 -4.91 -18.18
CA GLY A 32 -19.02 -3.55 -18.24
C GLY A 32 -18.41 -3.12 -16.91
N HIS A 33 -17.52 -2.14 -16.98
CA HIS A 33 -16.94 -1.47 -15.82
C HIS A 33 -17.47 -0.05 -15.72
N ALA A 34 -17.83 0.36 -14.52
CA ALA A 34 -18.29 1.71 -14.25
C ALA A 34 -17.81 2.15 -12.86
N ILE A 35 -17.89 3.45 -12.60
CA ILE A 35 -17.60 4.02 -11.28
C ILE A 35 -18.79 4.85 -10.81
N ALA A 36 -19.23 4.62 -9.57
CA ALA A 36 -20.29 5.42 -8.96
C ALA A 36 -19.84 6.88 -8.80
N LYS A 37 -20.70 7.82 -9.21
CA LYS A 37 -20.46 9.27 -9.13
C LYS A 37 -21.47 10.00 -8.26
N LYS A 38 -22.72 9.54 -8.22
CA LYS A 38 -23.78 10.13 -7.40
C LYS A 38 -24.63 9.03 -6.79
N TRP A 39 -24.94 9.14 -5.50
CA TRP A 39 -25.79 8.18 -4.77
C TRP A 39 -27.17 8.79 -4.61
N ARG A 40 -28.18 8.11 -5.18
CA ARG A 40 -29.60 8.41 -4.96
C ARG A 40 -30.11 7.74 -3.70
N VAL A 41 -29.59 6.54 -3.40
CA VAL A 41 -29.80 5.82 -2.13
C VAL A 41 -28.44 5.29 -1.69
N LYS A 42 -27.92 5.81 -0.57
CA LYS A 42 -26.70 5.30 0.09
C LYS A 42 -27.07 4.15 1.02
N SER A 43 -26.20 3.16 1.13
CA SER A 43 -26.34 2.12 2.16
C SER A 43 -26.10 2.74 3.54
N PRO A 44 -26.88 2.37 4.58
CA PRO A 44 -26.61 2.79 5.96
C PRO A 44 -25.27 2.23 6.49
N GLU A 45 -24.77 1.15 5.89
CA GLU A 45 -23.46 0.56 6.21
C GLU A 45 -22.30 1.29 5.53
N ARG A 46 -22.63 2.26 4.65
CA ARG A 46 -21.80 3.37 4.17
C ARG A 46 -20.74 3.86 5.15
N LEU A 47 -19.45 3.55 4.98
CA LEU A 47 -18.39 4.30 5.66
C LEU A 47 -17.84 5.42 4.76
N GLU A 48 -17.53 6.56 5.38
CA GLU A 48 -16.70 7.58 4.75
C GLU A 48 -15.23 7.14 4.88
N PRO A 49 -14.45 7.11 3.77
CA PRO A 49 -13.04 6.73 3.80
C PRO A 49 -12.24 7.61 4.75
N LYS A 50 -11.40 7.01 5.60
CA LYS A 50 -10.49 7.75 6.49
C LYS A 50 -9.36 8.44 5.72
N CYS A 51 -8.89 7.84 4.63
CA CYS A 51 -7.79 8.34 3.84
C CYS A 51 -8.24 9.44 2.87
N ALA A 52 -7.65 10.63 3.00
CA ALA A 52 -7.89 11.76 2.09
C ALA A 52 -7.52 11.42 0.62
N TYR A 53 -6.63 10.45 0.40
CA TYR A 53 -6.18 10.05 -0.93
C TYR A 53 -7.00 8.90 -1.54
N PHE A 54 -7.95 8.30 -0.80
CA PHE A 54 -8.65 7.06 -1.18
C PHE A 54 -9.25 7.06 -2.60
N MET A 55 -9.81 8.19 -3.02
CA MET A 55 -10.48 8.30 -4.32
C MET A 55 -9.52 8.29 -5.51
N ARG A 56 -8.24 8.61 -5.29
CA ARG A 56 -7.20 8.74 -6.34
C ARG A 56 -6.13 7.66 -6.24
N CYS A 57 -5.65 7.39 -5.03
CA CYS A 57 -4.56 6.44 -4.77
C CYS A 57 -4.98 5.00 -5.11
N GLY A 58 -4.11 4.28 -5.83
CA GLY A 58 -4.31 2.88 -6.21
C GLY A 58 -4.14 1.87 -5.08
N GLY A 59 -3.72 2.29 -3.88
CA GLY A 59 -3.37 1.39 -2.78
C GLY A 59 -4.56 0.74 -2.08
N CYS A 60 -5.68 1.43 -1.93
CA CYS A 60 -6.85 0.95 -1.18
C CYS A 60 -8.10 0.92 -2.07
N GLN A 61 -8.92 -0.12 -1.93
CA GLN A 61 -10.15 -0.29 -2.73
C GLN A 61 -11.43 -0.27 -1.89
N GLY A 62 -11.36 -0.61 -0.60
CA GLY A 62 -12.53 -0.92 0.22
C GLY A 62 -12.80 -0.02 1.43
N GLN A 63 -12.14 1.14 1.59
CA GLN A 63 -12.28 1.94 2.84
C GLN A 63 -13.71 2.43 3.12
N HIS A 64 -14.56 2.49 2.09
CA HIS A 64 -15.97 2.86 2.19
C HIS A 64 -16.88 1.69 2.61
N ILE A 65 -16.32 0.50 2.81
CA ILE A 65 -17.01 -0.75 3.17
C ILE A 65 -16.58 -1.12 4.60
N PRO A 66 -17.50 -1.43 5.52
CA PRO A 66 -17.15 -1.94 6.84
C PRO A 66 -16.24 -3.17 6.75
N VAL A 67 -15.22 -3.23 7.62
CA VAL A 67 -14.23 -4.32 7.58
C VAL A 67 -14.88 -5.70 7.70
N GLU A 68 -15.91 -5.84 8.54
CA GLU A 68 -16.65 -7.09 8.68
C GLU A 68 -17.39 -7.50 7.41
N MET A 69 -17.95 -6.54 6.66
CA MET A 69 -18.56 -6.82 5.37
C MET A 69 -17.50 -7.26 4.36
N GLN A 70 -16.30 -6.66 4.38
CA GLN A 70 -15.19 -7.08 3.53
C GLN A 70 -14.75 -8.51 3.85
N ARG A 71 -14.62 -8.85 5.15
CA ARG A 71 -14.24 -10.19 5.63
C ARG A 71 -15.27 -11.22 5.18
N LYS A 72 -16.56 -11.02 5.51
CA LYS A 72 -17.66 -11.92 5.10
C LYS A 72 -17.75 -12.10 3.58
N ALA A 73 -17.55 -11.04 2.81
CA ALA A 73 -17.57 -11.12 1.35
C ALA A 73 -16.41 -11.97 0.79
N LYS A 74 -15.19 -11.82 1.34
CA LYS A 74 -14.02 -12.63 0.96
C LYS A 74 -14.21 -14.09 1.35
N GLU A 75 -14.69 -14.34 2.56
CA GLU A 75 -15.02 -15.67 3.08
C GLU A 75 -16.05 -16.37 2.19
N SER A 76 -17.19 -15.72 1.95
CA SER A 76 -18.26 -16.25 1.09
C SER A 76 -17.76 -16.54 -0.33
N ALA A 77 -16.92 -15.66 -0.89
CA ALA A 77 -16.34 -15.86 -2.22
C ALA A 77 -15.38 -17.05 -2.27
N LEU A 78 -14.58 -17.25 -1.21
CA LEU A 78 -13.70 -18.41 -1.07
C LEU A 78 -14.51 -19.70 -0.93
N PHE A 79 -15.47 -19.75 -0.01
CA PHE A 79 -16.32 -20.93 0.22
C PHE A 79 -17.06 -21.34 -1.04
N LYS A 80 -17.72 -20.38 -1.71
CA LYS A 80 -18.43 -20.66 -2.97
C LYS A 80 -17.54 -21.20 -4.08
N ARG A 81 -16.24 -20.85 -4.10
CA ARG A 81 -15.28 -21.39 -5.08
C ARG A 81 -14.84 -22.79 -4.69
N LEU A 82 -14.46 -23.01 -3.43
CA LEU A 82 -13.96 -24.30 -2.96
C LEU A 82 -15.04 -25.39 -2.95
N SER A 83 -16.26 -25.07 -2.52
CA SER A 83 -17.38 -26.03 -2.51
C SER A 83 -17.77 -26.51 -3.91
N LYS A 84 -17.38 -25.82 -4.99
CA LYS A 84 -17.58 -26.30 -6.37
C LYS A 84 -16.50 -27.28 -6.83
N LEU A 85 -15.36 -27.30 -6.15
CA LEU A 85 -14.20 -28.12 -6.49
C LEU A 85 -14.12 -29.40 -5.67
N GLN A 86 -14.93 -29.53 -4.62
CA GLN A 86 -14.96 -30.71 -3.76
C GLN A 86 -16.32 -31.38 -3.80
N SER A 87 -16.31 -32.71 -3.79
CA SER A 87 -17.51 -33.54 -3.72
C SER A 87 -18.12 -33.57 -2.31
N GLU A 88 -17.27 -33.46 -1.29
CA GLU A 88 -17.67 -33.48 0.11
C GLU A 88 -17.76 -32.07 0.71
N PRO A 89 -18.62 -31.85 1.73
CA PRO A 89 -18.66 -30.58 2.45
C PRO A 89 -17.33 -30.26 3.16
N ILE A 90 -16.82 -29.06 2.94
CA ILE A 90 -15.59 -28.57 3.59
C ILE A 90 -15.95 -27.95 4.94
N SER A 91 -15.33 -28.43 6.01
CA SER A 91 -15.35 -27.77 7.31
C SER A 91 -14.28 -26.68 7.34
N PHE A 92 -14.70 -25.43 7.49
CA PHE A 92 -13.80 -24.28 7.50
C PHE A 92 -13.44 -23.85 8.93
N GLN A 93 -12.18 -23.53 9.14
CA GLN A 93 -11.69 -22.94 10.38
C GLN A 93 -12.04 -21.43 10.45
N PRO A 94 -12.13 -20.84 11.64
CA PRO A 94 -12.37 -19.41 11.80
C PRO A 94 -11.34 -18.55 11.05
N MET A 95 -11.80 -17.40 10.51
CA MET A 95 -10.91 -16.49 9.80
C MET A 95 -9.89 -15.85 10.74
N ILE A 96 -8.61 -15.99 10.41
CA ILE A 96 -7.53 -15.22 11.03
C ILE A 96 -7.62 -13.76 10.55
N CYS A 97 -7.74 -12.84 11.50
CA CYS A 97 -7.93 -11.42 11.24
C CYS A 97 -6.87 -10.58 11.96
N GLY A 98 -6.26 -9.65 11.23
CA GLY A 98 -5.48 -8.54 11.82
C GLY A 98 -6.28 -7.24 11.85
N ASP A 99 -5.63 -6.18 12.34
CA ASP A 99 -6.23 -4.85 12.40
C ASP A 99 -6.62 -4.29 11.02
N ALA A 100 -7.67 -3.45 11.02
CA ALA A 100 -8.18 -2.83 9.81
C ALA A 100 -7.31 -1.65 9.31
N TRP A 101 -6.46 -1.11 10.18
CA TRP A 101 -5.62 0.07 9.95
C TRP A 101 -4.21 -0.20 10.45
N ALA A 102 -3.25 0.63 10.02
CA ALA A 102 -1.84 0.52 10.41
C ALA A 102 -1.18 -0.86 10.18
N TYR A 103 -1.81 -1.75 9.42
CA TYR A 103 -1.37 -3.14 9.27
C TYR A 103 -0.20 -3.34 8.31
N ARG A 104 0.11 -2.33 7.48
CA ARG A 104 1.07 -2.43 6.39
C ARG A 104 2.46 -2.03 6.88
N ARG A 105 3.28 -3.05 7.14
CA ARG A 105 4.67 -2.89 7.59
C ARG A 105 5.65 -2.51 6.47
N ARG A 106 5.25 -2.59 5.20
CA ARG A 106 6.10 -2.21 4.06
C ARG A 106 5.36 -1.37 3.04
N VAL A 107 5.95 -0.23 2.69
CA VAL A 107 5.49 0.65 1.61
C VAL A 107 6.61 0.87 0.61
N ARG A 108 6.23 1.02 -0.66
CA ARG A 108 7.12 1.46 -1.74
C ARG A 108 6.51 2.70 -2.36
N LEU A 109 7.22 3.81 -2.22
CA LEU A 109 6.83 5.15 -2.66
C LEU A 109 7.63 5.50 -3.90
N SER A 110 6.95 5.76 -5.01
CA SER A 110 7.58 6.26 -6.21
C SER A 110 8.05 7.70 -5.99
N LEU A 111 9.23 8.02 -6.50
CA LEU A 111 9.76 9.37 -6.56
C LEU A 111 9.68 9.88 -7.99
N TRP A 112 9.21 11.10 -8.17
CA TRP A 112 9.13 11.72 -9.47
C TRP A 112 9.51 13.20 -9.39
N PHE A 113 10.42 13.65 -10.24
CA PHE A 113 10.74 15.07 -10.34
C PHE A 113 9.74 15.76 -11.25
N ASN A 114 8.98 16.71 -10.70
CA ASN A 114 8.05 17.55 -11.43
C ASN A 114 8.80 18.75 -12.06
N PRO A 115 8.96 18.82 -13.40
CA PRO A 115 9.69 19.91 -14.03
C PRO A 115 9.01 21.27 -13.89
N SER A 116 7.68 21.30 -13.74
CA SER A 116 6.88 22.52 -13.65
C SER A 116 7.01 23.18 -12.28
N THR A 117 6.98 22.40 -11.20
CA THR A 117 7.16 22.90 -9.83
C THR A 117 8.61 22.89 -9.37
N LYS A 118 9.49 22.19 -10.11
CA LYS A 118 10.89 21.91 -9.75
C LYS A 118 11.05 21.19 -8.40
N GLN A 119 10.06 20.37 -8.04
CA GLN A 119 10.04 19.61 -6.78
C GLN A 119 10.03 18.11 -7.02
N ILE A 120 10.51 17.34 -6.04
CA ILE A 120 10.36 15.89 -6.01
C ILE A 120 9.03 15.56 -5.36
N GLU A 121 8.16 14.89 -6.10
CA GLU A 121 6.92 14.33 -5.59
C GLU A 121 7.17 12.89 -5.13
N MET A 122 6.63 12.55 -3.96
CA MET A 122 6.73 11.22 -3.37
C MET A 122 5.33 10.67 -3.11
N GLY A 123 5.06 9.47 -3.62
CA GLY A 123 3.80 8.81 -3.28
C GLY A 123 3.50 7.51 -3.99
N PHE A 124 2.21 7.23 -4.19
CA PHE A 124 1.74 5.98 -4.78
C PHE A 124 1.16 6.21 -6.17
N ARG A 125 1.14 5.15 -6.99
CA ARG A 125 0.46 5.22 -8.29
C ARG A 125 -1.03 5.47 -8.11
N GLN A 126 -1.57 6.35 -8.94
CA GLN A 126 -3.00 6.57 -9.07
C GLN A 126 -3.67 5.32 -9.67
N LYS A 127 -4.95 5.12 -9.33
CA LYS A 127 -5.76 3.99 -9.83
C LYS A 127 -5.73 3.92 -11.35
N ASN A 128 -5.33 2.77 -11.88
CA ASN A 128 -5.34 2.43 -13.31
C ASN A 128 -4.51 3.38 -14.20
N THR A 129 -3.48 4.02 -13.65
CA THR A 129 -2.60 4.95 -14.37
C THR A 129 -1.15 4.81 -13.89
N ASN A 130 -0.22 5.39 -14.63
CA ASN A 130 1.17 5.56 -14.17
C ASN A 130 1.38 6.87 -13.39
N ASP A 131 0.34 7.69 -13.25
CA ASP A 131 0.40 8.97 -12.56
C ASP A 131 0.65 8.79 -11.07
N LEU A 132 1.27 9.80 -10.44
CA LEU A 132 1.62 9.79 -9.04
C LEU A 132 0.56 10.53 -8.21
N VAL A 133 0.19 9.95 -7.07
CA VAL A 133 -0.54 10.63 -6.00
C VAL A 133 0.45 10.93 -4.88
N THR A 134 0.84 12.19 -4.75
CA THR A 134 1.68 12.65 -3.65
C THR A 134 0.96 12.47 -2.32
N VAL A 135 1.62 11.85 -1.35
CA VAL A 135 1.05 11.54 -0.04
C VAL A 135 1.94 12.04 1.10
N GLN A 136 1.29 12.50 2.17
CA GLN A 136 1.93 12.88 3.44
C GLN A 136 1.57 11.91 4.58
N SER A 137 0.57 11.06 4.35
CA SER A 137 0.09 10.05 5.30
C SER A 137 -0.50 8.85 4.55
N CYS A 138 -0.58 7.71 5.23
CA CYS A 138 -1.23 6.49 4.76
C CYS A 138 -1.78 5.70 5.95
N GLU A 139 -3.10 5.72 6.14
CA GLU A 139 -3.78 5.20 7.34
C GLU A 139 -3.65 3.68 7.50
N VAL A 140 -3.28 2.97 6.43
CA VAL A 140 -3.00 1.54 6.47
C VAL A 140 -1.53 1.22 6.73
N ALA A 141 -0.62 2.19 6.66
CA ALA A 141 0.79 2.01 7.00
C ALA A 141 1.04 2.12 8.51
N GLU A 142 2.03 1.39 9.00
CA GLU A 142 2.49 1.45 10.39
C GLU A 142 2.75 2.89 10.85
N PRO A 143 2.51 3.26 12.12
CA PRO A 143 2.70 4.62 12.62
C PRO A 143 4.13 5.13 12.43
N ALA A 144 5.13 4.25 12.60
CA ALA A 144 6.54 4.58 12.39
C ALA A 144 6.83 4.98 10.94
N ILE A 145 6.16 4.36 9.96
CA ILE A 145 6.27 4.75 8.55
C ILE A 145 5.59 6.10 8.33
N ASN A 146 4.37 6.28 8.85
CA ASN A 146 3.63 7.54 8.70
C ASN A 146 4.36 8.75 9.29
N TYR A 147 5.08 8.55 10.39
CA TYR A 147 5.93 9.57 10.99
C TYR A 147 7.03 10.08 10.04
N LEU A 148 7.56 9.20 9.19
CA LEU A 148 8.67 9.52 8.28
C LEU A 148 8.23 10.18 6.98
N LEU A 149 7.00 9.95 6.51
CA LEU A 149 6.53 10.47 5.21
C LEU A 149 6.70 12.00 5.03
N PRO A 150 6.24 12.86 5.95
CA PRO A 150 6.44 14.30 5.79
C PRO A 150 7.90 14.72 5.91
N LYS A 151 8.68 14.03 6.76
CA LYS A 151 10.11 14.31 6.94
C LYS A 151 10.93 13.97 5.69
N LEU A 152 10.60 12.86 5.04
CA LEU A 152 11.20 12.47 3.77
C LEU A 152 10.87 13.46 2.67
N THR A 153 9.63 13.97 2.63
CA THR A 153 9.27 15.06 1.70
C THR A 153 10.20 16.27 1.90
N ALA A 154 10.37 16.74 3.14
CA ALA A 154 11.24 17.87 3.45
C ALA A 154 12.74 17.59 3.20
N LEU A 155 13.17 16.34 3.33
CA LEU A 155 14.54 15.92 2.98
C LEU A 155 14.76 16.01 1.46
N LEU A 156 13.81 15.49 0.67
CA LEU A 156 13.87 15.41 -0.79
C LEU A 156 13.88 16.80 -1.45
N GLU A 157 13.32 17.82 -0.81
CA GLU A 157 13.42 19.22 -1.27
C GLU A 157 14.86 19.75 -1.32
N LYS A 158 15.78 19.14 -0.57
CA LYS A 158 17.20 19.56 -0.48
C LYS A 158 18.13 18.80 -1.42
N PHE A 159 17.59 17.84 -2.20
CA PHE A 159 18.40 17.00 -3.07
C PHE A 159 18.95 17.76 -4.28
N SER A 160 20.23 17.52 -4.56
CA SER A 160 20.95 18.14 -5.68
C SER A 160 20.63 17.49 -7.04
N ALA A 161 20.35 16.18 -7.06
CA ALA A 161 20.14 15.41 -8.29
C ALA A 161 18.77 14.70 -8.35
N PRO A 162 17.65 15.45 -8.39
CA PRO A 162 16.30 14.90 -8.21
C PRO A 162 15.86 13.93 -9.31
N LYS A 163 16.37 14.09 -10.54
CA LYS A 163 15.97 13.27 -11.71
C LYS A 163 16.50 11.84 -11.69
N GLN A 164 17.43 11.53 -10.78
CA GLN A 164 18.09 10.23 -10.71
C GLN A 164 17.44 9.28 -9.70
N LEU A 165 16.47 9.77 -8.92
CA LEU A 165 15.77 8.97 -7.91
C LEU A 165 14.65 8.13 -8.52
N GLY A 166 14.54 6.87 -8.09
CA GLY A 166 13.51 5.94 -8.54
C GLY A 166 12.36 5.81 -7.53
N HIS A 167 12.66 5.25 -6.36
CA HIS A 167 11.67 5.00 -5.32
C HIS A 167 12.31 4.88 -3.94
N ILE A 168 11.50 5.10 -2.89
CA ILE A 168 11.86 4.78 -1.51
C ILE A 168 11.02 3.59 -1.06
N GLU A 169 11.65 2.60 -0.45
CA GLU A 169 10.95 1.55 0.30
C GLU A 169 11.17 1.78 1.80
N LEU A 170 10.10 1.69 2.57
CA LEU A 170 10.14 1.72 4.03
C LEU A 170 9.60 0.41 4.56
N VAL A 171 10.34 -0.21 5.47
CA VAL A 171 9.97 -1.46 6.14
C VAL A 171 10.06 -1.25 7.65
N ALA A 172 8.93 -1.38 8.35
CA ALA A 172 8.86 -1.34 9.80
C ALA A 172 9.29 -2.72 10.36
N ALA A 173 10.52 -2.81 10.83
CA ALA A 173 11.07 -3.93 11.58
C ALA A 173 10.76 -3.76 13.09
N ASP A 174 11.05 -4.77 13.91
CA ASP A 174 10.82 -4.65 15.36
C ASP A 174 11.93 -3.84 16.06
N ASN A 175 13.08 -3.66 15.42
CA ASN A 175 14.18 -2.82 15.90
C ASN A 175 14.30 -1.44 15.25
N GLY A 176 13.35 -1.04 14.39
CA GLY A 176 13.33 0.27 13.75
C GLY A 176 12.75 0.24 12.34
N VAL A 177 12.92 1.34 11.60
CA VAL A 177 12.49 1.40 10.20
C VAL A 177 13.69 1.27 9.28
N ALA A 178 13.64 0.30 8.39
CA ALA A 178 14.60 0.15 7.32
C ALA A 178 14.14 0.94 6.09
N MET A 179 15.01 1.80 5.59
CA MET A 179 14.76 2.65 4.43
C MET A 179 15.70 2.25 3.30
N LEU A 180 15.14 1.92 2.14
CA LEU A 180 15.89 1.69 0.92
C LEU A 180 15.59 2.79 -0.09
N LEU A 181 16.60 3.55 -0.49
CA LEU A 181 16.50 4.51 -1.59
C LEU A 181 17.08 3.90 -2.87
N ARG A 182 16.24 3.75 -3.89
CA ARG A 182 16.67 3.41 -5.25
C ARG A 182 17.01 4.68 -6.03
N TYR A 183 18.21 4.72 -6.59
CA TYR A 183 18.67 5.77 -7.51
C TYR A 183 19.40 5.16 -8.70
N THR A 184 19.40 5.84 -9.83
CA THR A 184 20.11 5.45 -11.05
C THR A 184 21.36 6.29 -11.22
N LYS A 185 22.33 5.81 -12.01
CA LYS A 185 23.59 6.54 -12.25
C LYS A 185 24.34 6.83 -10.95
N ASN A 186 24.57 8.10 -10.59
CA ASN A 186 25.40 8.47 -9.46
C ASN A 186 24.68 9.37 -8.46
N LEU A 187 24.72 8.98 -7.19
CA LEU A 187 24.24 9.80 -6.09
C LEU A 187 25.34 10.73 -5.60
N ALA A 188 25.11 12.05 -5.66
CA ALA A 188 26.10 13.04 -5.26
C ALA A 188 26.48 12.91 -3.77
N GLU A 189 27.73 13.21 -3.43
CA GLU A 189 28.25 13.13 -2.05
C GLU A 189 27.47 14.00 -1.06
N ILE A 190 26.98 15.16 -1.51
CA ILE A 190 26.12 16.03 -0.70
C ILE A 190 24.80 15.33 -0.35
N ASP A 191 24.19 14.61 -1.29
CA ASP A 191 22.93 13.88 -1.10
C ASP A 191 23.16 12.64 -0.21
N ARG A 192 24.29 11.94 -0.38
CA ARG A 192 24.72 10.85 0.52
C ARG A 192 24.87 11.34 1.96
N THR A 193 25.52 12.48 2.14
CA THR A 193 25.70 13.10 3.46
C THR A 193 24.36 13.50 4.08
N LEU A 194 23.44 14.05 3.30
CA LEU A 194 22.08 14.38 3.76
C LEU A 194 21.32 13.12 4.22
N LEU A 195 21.41 12.03 3.46
CA LEU A 195 20.77 10.76 3.80
C LEU A 195 21.35 10.13 5.06
N LEU A 196 22.68 10.15 5.23
CA LEU A 196 23.33 9.64 6.44
C LEU A 196 22.91 10.43 7.69
N LYS A 197 22.94 11.76 7.62
CA LYS A 197 22.47 12.62 8.73
C LYS A 197 21.00 12.38 9.06
N PHE A 198 20.17 12.21 8.03
CA PHE A 198 18.75 11.89 8.22
C PHE A 198 18.57 10.52 8.89
N ALA A 199 19.33 9.51 8.46
CA ALA A 199 19.28 8.18 9.04
C ALA A 199 19.74 8.16 10.51
N GLU A 200 20.79 8.92 10.86
CA GLU A 200 21.21 9.11 12.26
C GLU A 200 20.13 9.78 13.11
N GLN A 201 19.60 10.92 12.63
CA GLN A 201 18.61 11.70 13.36
C GLN A 201 17.33 10.89 13.63
N GLU A 202 16.86 10.14 12.64
CA GLU A 202 15.63 9.37 12.68
C GLU A 202 15.83 7.91 13.11
N LYS A 203 17.09 7.52 13.41
CA LYS A 203 17.49 6.15 13.79
C LYS A 203 17.03 5.08 12.80
N LEU A 204 17.23 5.34 11.51
CA LEU A 204 16.84 4.45 10.42
C LEU A 204 17.96 3.45 10.09
N MET A 205 17.58 2.33 9.51
CA MET A 205 18.54 1.44 8.85
C MET A 205 18.57 1.84 7.36
N LEU A 206 19.65 2.47 6.90
CA LEU A 206 19.74 3.06 5.57
C LEU A 206 20.37 2.07 4.59
N PHE A 207 19.65 1.84 3.50
CA PHE A 207 20.10 1.07 2.34
C PHE A 207 20.04 1.92 1.08
N LEU A 208 21.07 1.84 0.26
CA LEU A 208 21.13 2.51 -1.03
C LEU A 208 21.20 1.46 -2.14
N GLN A 209 20.30 1.56 -3.11
CA GLN A 209 20.24 0.67 -4.26
C GLN A 209 20.62 1.41 -5.54
N SER A 210 21.75 1.03 -6.13
CA SER A 210 22.21 1.47 -7.45
C SER A 210 21.77 0.47 -8.53
N ASP A 211 22.28 0.65 -9.76
CA ASP A 211 22.13 -0.35 -10.82
C ASP A 211 23.03 -1.59 -10.60
N GLU A 212 24.07 -1.45 -9.77
CA GLU A 212 25.10 -2.47 -9.52
C GLU A 212 24.76 -3.36 -8.32
N GLY A 213 24.01 -2.84 -7.35
CA GLY A 213 23.68 -3.59 -6.14
C GLY A 213 22.98 -2.78 -5.06
N ILE A 214 22.90 -3.39 -3.89
CA ILE A 214 22.33 -2.80 -2.67
C ILE A 214 23.44 -2.78 -1.62
N GLU A 215 23.62 -1.62 -1.00
CA GLU A 215 24.57 -1.43 0.08
C GLU A 215 23.82 -0.97 1.34
N GLN A 216 24.28 -1.42 2.50
CA GLN A 216 23.85 -0.87 3.77
C GLN A 216 24.83 0.22 4.19
N ASN A 217 24.32 1.43 4.38
CA ASN A 217 25.14 2.61 4.63
C ASN A 217 25.08 3.04 6.10
N TYR A 218 24.04 2.68 6.84
CA TYR A 218 23.89 3.05 8.25
C TYR A 218 22.92 2.11 9.00
N GLY A 219 23.12 1.96 10.32
CA GLY A 219 22.25 1.21 11.23
C GLY A 219 22.52 -0.29 11.27
N ASP A 220 21.83 -0.99 12.18
CA ASP A 220 21.91 -2.44 12.35
C ASP A 220 21.16 -3.21 11.26
N SER A 221 21.31 -4.54 11.21
CA SER A 221 20.45 -5.38 10.38
C SER A 221 19.01 -5.41 10.93
N PRO A 222 17.98 -5.23 10.08
CA PRO A 222 16.60 -5.28 10.53
C PRO A 222 16.18 -6.72 10.84
N TYR A 223 15.33 -6.89 11.85
CA TYR A 223 14.76 -8.20 12.21
C TYR A 223 13.29 -8.10 12.61
N TYR A 224 12.61 -9.23 12.46
CA TYR A 224 11.34 -9.48 13.17
C TYR A 224 11.58 -10.40 14.35
N GLN A 225 10.87 -10.16 15.44
CA GLN A 225 10.91 -10.93 16.65
C GLN A 225 9.56 -11.58 16.90
N PHE A 226 9.58 -12.91 17.01
CA PHE A 226 8.40 -13.70 17.33
C PHE A 226 8.19 -13.78 18.85
N SER A 227 6.99 -14.17 19.27
CA SER A 227 6.60 -14.27 20.69
C SER A 227 7.41 -15.29 21.48
N ASP A 228 7.98 -16.29 20.81
CA ASP A 228 8.89 -17.29 21.38
C ASP A 228 10.34 -16.81 21.50
N GLY A 229 10.62 -15.55 21.12
CA GLY A 229 11.95 -14.94 21.19
C GLY A 229 12.82 -15.17 19.96
N ILE A 230 12.35 -15.92 18.95
CA ILE A 230 13.09 -16.10 17.70
C ILE A 230 13.22 -14.76 16.98
N LYS A 231 14.45 -14.40 16.60
CA LYS A 231 14.73 -13.24 15.75
C LYS A 231 15.02 -13.71 14.34
N LEU A 232 14.21 -13.24 13.39
CA LEU A 232 14.41 -13.49 11.97
C LEU A 232 15.00 -12.22 11.33
N PRO A 233 16.34 -12.17 11.12
CA PRO A 233 16.93 -11.09 10.37
C PRO A 233 16.45 -11.14 8.92
N PHE A 234 16.34 -9.98 8.29
CA PHE A 234 15.98 -9.89 6.90
C PHE A 234 16.76 -8.80 6.18
N PHE A 235 16.77 -8.87 4.86
CA PHE A 235 17.26 -7.78 4.02
C PHE A 235 16.07 -7.04 3.42
N CYS A 236 16.17 -5.72 3.21
CA CYS A 236 15.08 -4.90 2.68
C CYS A 236 14.50 -5.41 1.34
N PHE A 237 15.29 -6.15 0.57
CA PHE A 237 14.88 -6.72 -0.72
C PHE A 237 14.27 -8.12 -0.62
N SER A 238 14.37 -8.80 0.53
CA SER A 238 13.70 -10.08 0.74
C SER A 238 12.17 -9.90 0.62
N PHE A 239 11.50 -10.84 -0.04
CA PHE A 239 10.04 -10.88 -0.05
C PHE A 239 9.56 -11.21 1.37
N MET A 240 8.76 -10.33 1.96
CA MET A 240 8.19 -10.55 3.28
C MET A 240 6.71 -10.16 3.30
N PRO A 241 5.88 -10.87 4.09
CA PRO A 241 4.47 -10.54 4.22
C PRO A 241 4.29 -9.09 4.67
N THR A 242 3.42 -8.36 4.00
CA THR A 242 3.13 -6.95 4.34
C THR A 242 2.25 -6.81 5.59
N LEU A 243 1.68 -7.91 6.09
CA LEU A 243 0.75 -8.01 7.20
C LEU A 243 1.40 -8.77 8.37
N ALA A 244 1.61 -8.08 9.50
CA ALA A 244 2.27 -8.63 10.70
C ALA A 244 1.51 -9.82 11.30
N VAL A 245 0.18 -9.72 11.40
CA VAL A 245 -0.66 -10.69 12.13
C VAL A 245 -0.83 -12.00 11.37
N CYS A 246 -0.70 -11.98 10.04
CA CYS A 246 -0.87 -13.18 9.23
C CYS A 246 0.44 -13.97 9.07
N ALA A 247 1.62 -13.36 9.27
CA ALA A 247 2.91 -14.01 9.00
C ALA A 247 3.29 -15.14 9.98
N PRO A 248 3.07 -15.02 11.31
CA PRO A 248 3.46 -16.05 12.27
C PRO A 248 2.59 -17.32 12.25
N LEU A 249 1.50 -17.32 11.48
CA LEU A 249 0.56 -18.45 11.41
C LEU A 249 0.81 -19.36 10.20
N PHE A 250 1.80 -19.03 9.35
CA PHE A 250 2.19 -19.83 8.18
C PHE A 250 3.61 -20.43 8.29
N LEU A 251 4.29 -20.24 9.43
CA LEU A 251 5.56 -20.89 9.79
C LEU A 251 5.30 -21.80 10.99
#